data_AF-A0A6M2DGT7-F1
#
_entry.id   AF-A0A6M2DGT7-F1
#
_cell.length_a   1.000
_cell.length_b   1.000
_cell.length_c   1.000
_cell.angle_alpha   90.00
_cell.angle_beta   90.00
_cell.angle_gamma   90.00
#
_symmetry.space_group_name_H-M   'P 1'
#
loop_
_entity.id
_entity.type
_entity.pdbx_description
1 polymer ?
#
loop_
_entity_poly.entity_id
_entity_poly.type
_entity_poly.pdbx_seq_one_letter_code
_entity_poly.pdbx_strand_id
1 'polypeptide(L)'
;MYNCIYRHIAKSDFQSAIRLYKNAMSPLVKFHAQFYSKNSEYDLDVSKMLKYEKFQDKDSPTIFDIEEERKRNENENQEFKKLHEFSDIILKRGVTGVFDIGELVDIIKQNKGQDVCVIAVPKELKYIDYMCSVTCRNSKHMLGIAEFIRKIYKRKRSQEDPIPKIEGANSQEWIAIDLGNIALHLFLSKVRQKYDIDMLWSIGPEYDTETNKPEESLTELLENYSVCLENILPK
;
A
#
# COMPACT_ATOMS: atom_id res chain seq x y z
N MET A 1 -39.60 6.96 -19.63
CA MET A 1 -40.40 6.06 -20.48
C MET A 1 -39.43 5.25 -21.33
N TYR A 2 -39.08 4.03 -20.90
CA TYR A 2 -38.67 2.86 -21.71
C TYR A 2 -38.51 1.69 -20.71
N ASN A 3 -39.55 0.86 -20.63
CA ASN A 3 -39.54 -0.45 -19.97
C ASN A 3 -39.02 -1.48 -20.98
N CYS A 4 -38.13 -2.38 -20.56
CA CYS A 4 -37.85 -3.60 -21.31
C CYS A 4 -37.94 -4.83 -20.39
N ILE A 5 -38.61 -5.84 -20.94
CA ILE A 5 -39.29 -6.95 -20.29
C ILE A 5 -38.30 -8.10 -20.04
N TYR A 6 -38.19 -8.58 -18.80
CA TYR A 6 -37.65 -9.92 -18.53
C TYR A 6 -38.83 -10.89 -18.34
N ARG A 7 -39.02 -11.76 -19.33
CA ARG A 7 -39.90 -12.94 -19.24
C ARG A 7 -39.32 -13.92 -18.23
N HIS A 8 -40.11 -14.28 -17.24
CA HIS A 8 -39.87 -15.41 -16.35
C HIS A 8 -39.66 -16.70 -17.16
N ILE A 9 -38.46 -17.28 -17.06
CA ILE A 9 -38.24 -18.69 -17.40
C ILE A 9 -38.83 -19.51 -16.25
N ALA A 10 -39.81 -20.35 -16.55
CA ALA A 10 -40.52 -21.17 -15.58
C ALA A 10 -39.55 -22.19 -14.93
N LYS A 11 -39.66 -22.39 -13.62
CA LYS A 11 -38.86 -23.33 -12.81
C LYS A 11 -38.96 -24.80 -13.27
N SER A 12 -39.86 -25.14 -14.19
CA SER A 12 -40.05 -26.49 -14.75
C SER A 12 -38.91 -26.95 -15.66
N ASP A 13 -38.26 -26.02 -16.36
CA ASP A 13 -37.29 -26.39 -17.41
C ASP A 13 -35.89 -26.67 -16.82
N PHE A 14 -35.61 -26.07 -15.65
CA PHE A 14 -34.32 -26.24 -14.95
C PHE A 14 -34.18 -27.64 -14.31
N GLN A 15 -35.26 -28.18 -13.74
CA GLN A 15 -35.25 -29.53 -13.16
C GLN A 15 -35.11 -30.61 -14.25
N SER A 16 -35.67 -30.35 -15.43
CA SER A 16 -35.61 -31.24 -16.59
C SER A 16 -34.18 -31.33 -17.16
N ALA A 17 -33.48 -30.19 -17.26
CA ALA A 17 -32.08 -30.13 -17.69
C ALA A 17 -31.11 -30.81 -16.70
N ILE A 18 -31.31 -30.61 -15.39
CA ILE A 18 -30.52 -31.29 -14.35
C ILE A 18 -30.73 -32.81 -14.40
N ARG A 19 -31.96 -33.27 -14.67
CA ARG A 19 -32.28 -34.71 -14.74
C ARG A 19 -31.62 -35.39 -15.94
N LEU A 20 -31.58 -34.71 -17.09
CA LEU A 20 -30.86 -35.18 -18.28
C LEU A 20 -29.34 -35.24 -18.04
N TYR A 21 -28.78 -34.21 -17.41
CA TYR A 21 -27.34 -34.15 -17.09
C TYR A 21 -26.93 -35.22 -16.08
N LYS A 22 -27.76 -35.45 -15.04
CA LYS A 22 -27.55 -36.54 -14.08
C LYS A 22 -27.61 -37.89 -14.76
N ASN A 23 -28.44 -38.12 -15.77
CA ASN A 23 -28.51 -39.41 -16.45
C ASN A 23 -27.29 -39.70 -17.33
N ALA A 24 -26.68 -38.67 -17.94
CA ALA A 24 -25.53 -38.79 -18.85
C ALA A 24 -24.16 -39.02 -18.15
N MET A 25 -24.05 -38.83 -16.83
CA MET A 25 -22.82 -39.07 -16.09
C MET A 25 -22.52 -40.57 -15.92
N SER A 26 -21.24 -40.94 -16.10
CA SER A 26 -20.77 -42.31 -15.88
C SER A 26 -21.00 -42.76 -14.43
N PRO A 27 -21.20 -44.07 -14.16
CA PRO A 27 -21.52 -44.56 -12.82
C PRO A 27 -20.51 -44.15 -11.73
N LEU A 28 -19.23 -44.04 -12.10
CA LEU A 28 -18.15 -43.60 -11.22
C LEU A 28 -18.27 -42.12 -10.82
N VAL A 29 -18.64 -41.24 -11.77
CA VAL A 29 -18.78 -39.81 -11.50
C VAL A 29 -20.01 -39.54 -10.63
N LYS A 30 -21.07 -40.32 -10.79
CA LYS A 30 -22.24 -40.29 -9.88
C LYS A 30 -21.85 -40.70 -8.46
N PHE A 31 -21.05 -41.76 -8.32
CA PHE A 31 -20.58 -42.24 -7.01
C PHE A 31 -19.68 -41.20 -6.32
N HIS A 32 -18.77 -40.57 -7.06
CA HIS A 32 -17.89 -39.53 -6.52
C HIS A 32 -18.67 -38.28 -6.11
N ALA A 33 -19.54 -37.72 -6.97
CA ALA A 33 -20.33 -36.53 -6.64
C ALA A 33 -21.22 -36.73 -5.41
N GLN A 34 -21.74 -37.95 -5.22
CA GLN A 34 -22.56 -38.29 -4.07
C GLN A 34 -21.73 -38.42 -2.78
N PHE A 35 -20.48 -38.87 -2.86
CA PHE A 35 -19.56 -38.96 -1.73
C PHE A 35 -19.11 -37.58 -1.24
N TYR A 36 -18.79 -36.65 -2.15
CA TYR A 36 -18.29 -35.31 -1.79
C TYR A 36 -19.37 -34.30 -1.41
N SER A 37 -20.64 -34.49 -1.81
CA SER A 37 -21.72 -33.60 -1.35
C SER A 37 -22.05 -33.73 0.14
N LYS A 38 -21.60 -34.81 0.79
CA LYS A 38 -21.83 -35.04 2.23
C LYS A 38 -20.82 -34.33 3.13
N ASN A 39 -19.68 -33.90 2.61
CA ASN A 39 -18.61 -33.25 3.38
C ASN A 39 -18.22 -31.93 2.70
N SER A 40 -19.06 -30.91 2.89
CA SER A 40 -18.84 -29.57 2.36
C SER A 40 -18.03 -28.73 3.35
N GLU A 41 -16.81 -28.35 2.99
CA GLU A 41 -16.21 -27.08 3.45
C GLU A 41 -15.11 -26.48 2.54
N TYR A 42 -14.96 -26.90 1.27
CA TYR A 42 -14.06 -26.21 0.34
C TYR A 42 -14.65 -26.15 -1.08
N ASP A 43 -14.88 -24.92 -1.55
CA ASP A 43 -15.38 -24.62 -2.90
C ASP A 43 -14.18 -24.63 -3.86
N LEU A 44 -13.92 -25.79 -4.50
CA LEU A 44 -12.84 -25.96 -5.47
C LEU A 44 -13.36 -25.71 -6.88
N ASP A 45 -12.82 -24.67 -7.51
CA ASP A 45 -13.12 -24.23 -8.88
C ASP A 45 -12.79 -25.32 -9.92
N VAL A 46 -13.79 -26.13 -10.26
CA VAL A 46 -13.72 -27.30 -11.16
C VAL A 46 -13.16 -26.94 -12.54
N SER A 47 -13.25 -25.67 -12.96
CA SER A 47 -12.72 -25.19 -14.23
C SER A 47 -11.19 -25.25 -14.33
N LYS A 48 -10.44 -25.22 -13.22
CA LYS A 48 -8.98 -25.44 -13.22
C LYS A 48 -8.59 -26.91 -13.44
N MET A 49 -9.49 -27.85 -13.18
CA MET A 49 -9.19 -29.28 -13.16
C MET A 49 -9.12 -29.90 -14.58
N LEU A 50 -9.58 -29.19 -15.61
CA LEU A 50 -9.66 -29.68 -17.00
C LEU A 50 -8.41 -29.40 -17.85
N LYS A 51 -7.36 -28.77 -17.29
CA LYS A 51 -6.11 -28.49 -18.00
C LYS A 51 -5.02 -29.44 -17.51
N TYR A 52 -4.68 -30.44 -18.32
CA TYR A 52 -3.52 -31.30 -18.05
C TYR A 52 -2.24 -30.50 -18.30
N GLU A 53 -1.49 -30.22 -17.25
CA GLU A 53 -0.11 -29.78 -17.35
C GLU A 53 0.79 -31.02 -17.42
N LYS A 54 1.75 -31.01 -18.34
CA LYS A 54 2.75 -32.09 -18.44
C LYS A 54 3.66 -31.99 -17.21
N PHE A 55 3.45 -32.89 -16.27
CA PHE A 55 4.28 -33.02 -15.08
C PHE A 55 5.72 -33.35 -15.46
N GLN A 56 6.68 -32.55 -15.02
CA GLN A 56 8.10 -32.90 -15.06
C GLN A 56 8.54 -33.38 -13.68
N ASP A 57 9.56 -34.23 -13.59
CA ASP A 57 10.08 -34.73 -12.29
C ASP A 57 10.49 -33.59 -11.33
N LYS A 58 10.80 -32.40 -11.86
CA LYS A 58 11.11 -31.20 -11.07
C LYS A 58 9.91 -30.59 -10.36
N ASP A 59 8.70 -30.88 -10.84
CA ASP A 59 7.43 -30.40 -10.26
C ASP A 59 6.89 -31.40 -9.23
N SER A 60 7.66 -32.45 -8.92
CA SER A 60 7.26 -33.45 -7.94
C SER A 60 7.20 -32.85 -6.53
N PRO A 61 6.06 -32.98 -5.83
CA PRO A 61 5.96 -32.54 -4.46
C PRO A 61 6.98 -33.32 -3.64
N THR A 62 7.93 -32.60 -3.03
CA THR A 62 8.86 -33.21 -2.08
C THR A 62 8.06 -33.69 -0.88
N ILE A 63 8.04 -34.99 -0.66
CA ILE A 63 7.39 -35.61 0.50
C ILE A 63 8.36 -35.45 1.66
N PHE A 64 8.03 -34.56 2.59
CA PHE A 64 8.81 -34.36 3.81
C PHE A 64 8.45 -35.45 4.83
N ASP A 65 9.40 -35.78 5.70
CA ASP A 65 9.11 -36.68 6.81
C ASP A 65 8.20 -35.98 7.84
N ILE A 66 7.44 -36.78 8.62
CA ILE A 66 6.41 -36.31 9.56
C ILE A 66 6.94 -35.24 10.52
N GLU A 67 8.19 -35.35 10.97
CA GLU A 67 8.81 -34.35 11.85
C GLU A 67 9.13 -33.03 11.15
N GLU A 68 9.56 -33.09 9.90
CA GLU A 68 9.90 -31.91 9.09
C GLU A 68 8.64 -31.14 8.70
N GLU A 69 7.56 -31.86 8.39
CA GLU A 69 6.23 -31.27 8.14
C GLU A 69 5.64 -30.61 9.41
N ARG A 70 5.80 -31.24 10.58
CA ARG A 70 5.40 -30.61 11.86
C ARG A 70 6.16 -29.33 12.15
N LYS A 71 7.50 -29.34 12.02
CA LYS A 71 8.34 -28.14 12.24
C LYS A 71 7.97 -27.01 11.28
N ARG A 72 7.71 -27.33 10.03
CA ARG A 72 7.25 -26.35 9.02
C ARG A 72 5.90 -25.76 9.40
N ASN A 73 4.92 -26.59 9.74
CA ASN A 73 3.60 -26.13 10.17
C ASN A 73 3.67 -25.31 11.46
N GLU A 74 4.54 -25.67 12.40
CA GLU A 74 4.79 -24.88 13.61
C GLU A 74 5.41 -23.51 13.29
N ASN A 75 6.38 -23.45 12.39
CA ASN A 75 6.99 -22.19 11.93
C ASN A 75 5.99 -21.31 11.19
N GLU A 76 5.24 -21.87 10.23
CA GLU A 76 4.20 -21.16 9.47
C GLU A 76 3.09 -20.64 10.42
N ASN A 77 2.66 -21.46 11.39
CA ASN A 77 1.69 -21.04 12.42
C ASN A 77 2.25 -19.98 13.38
N GLN A 78 3.52 -20.05 13.76
CA GLN A 78 4.17 -19.03 14.59
C GLN A 78 4.34 -17.70 13.86
N GLU A 79 4.71 -17.72 12.58
CA GLU A 79 4.76 -16.53 11.74
C GLU A 79 3.38 -15.92 11.58
N PHE A 80 2.35 -16.73 11.31
CA PHE A 80 0.97 -16.27 11.17
C PHE A 80 0.42 -15.69 12.48
N LYS A 81 0.68 -16.34 13.63
CA LYS A 81 0.30 -15.81 14.96
C LYS A 81 0.99 -14.49 15.28
N LYS A 82 2.30 -14.37 15.05
CA LYS A 82 3.04 -13.10 15.24
C LYS A 82 2.46 -11.99 14.35
N LEU A 83 2.11 -12.32 13.11
CA LEU A 83 1.50 -11.37 12.18
C LEU A 83 0.13 -10.87 12.67
N HIS A 84 -0.68 -11.76 13.24
CA HIS A 84 -2.03 -11.46 13.72
C HIS A 84 -2.02 -10.70 15.06
N GLU A 85 -1.13 -11.08 15.98
CA GLU A 85 -1.01 -10.46 17.30
C GLU A 85 -0.41 -9.04 17.23
N PHE A 86 0.54 -8.79 16.32
CA PHE A 86 0.97 -7.43 15.99
C PHE A 86 -0.14 -6.62 15.30
N SER A 87 -0.99 -7.28 14.51
CA SER A 87 -2.07 -6.57 13.81
C SER A 87 -3.08 -5.96 14.80
N ASP A 88 -3.41 -6.63 15.89
CA ASP A 88 -4.44 -6.12 16.81
C ASP A 88 -3.97 -4.94 17.67
N ILE A 89 -2.66 -4.84 17.97
CA ILE A 89 -2.08 -3.72 18.75
C ILE A 89 -1.88 -2.48 17.87
N ILE A 90 -1.49 -2.67 16.60
CA ILE A 90 -1.28 -1.58 15.62
C ILE A 90 -2.60 -0.92 15.19
N LEU A 91 -3.75 -1.59 15.38
CA LEU A 91 -5.04 -1.13 14.86
C LEU A 91 -5.74 -0.06 15.70
N LYS A 92 -5.27 0.23 16.93
CA LYS A 92 -5.86 1.30 17.75
C LYS A 92 -5.50 2.68 17.18
N ARG A 93 -6.49 3.53 16.95
CA ARG A 93 -6.29 4.92 16.49
C ARG A 93 -5.38 5.68 17.48
N GLY A 94 -4.49 6.52 16.95
CA GLY A 94 -3.64 7.41 17.75
C GLY A 94 -4.44 8.49 18.49
N VAL A 95 -3.78 9.22 19.40
CA VAL A 95 -4.42 10.23 20.25
C VAL A 95 -4.65 11.54 19.50
N THR A 96 -3.63 12.00 18.75
CA THR A 96 -3.69 13.27 18.02
C THR A 96 -4.22 13.12 16.60
N GLY A 97 -4.02 11.95 15.99
CA GLY A 97 -4.38 11.67 14.61
C GLY A 97 -4.61 10.18 14.38
N VAL A 98 -4.57 9.74 13.12
CA VAL A 98 -4.64 8.31 12.82
C VAL A 98 -3.39 7.60 13.32
N PHE A 99 -2.23 8.24 13.19
CA PHE A 99 -0.95 7.78 13.73
C PHE A 99 -0.41 8.72 14.81
N ASP A 100 0.18 8.11 15.83
CA ASP A 100 1.11 8.80 16.73
C ASP A 100 2.53 8.71 16.15
N ILE A 101 3.34 9.75 16.39
CA ILE A 101 4.67 9.85 15.79
C ILE A 101 5.60 8.70 16.21
N GLY A 102 5.55 8.29 17.48
CA GLY A 102 6.37 7.18 17.99
C GLY A 102 6.04 5.87 17.29
N GLU A 103 4.74 5.58 17.13
CA GLU A 103 4.27 4.38 16.43
C GLU A 103 4.71 4.38 14.95
N LEU A 104 4.57 5.52 14.27
CA LEU A 104 4.99 5.65 12.88
C LEU A 104 6.49 5.38 12.71
N VAL A 105 7.32 5.94 13.60
CA VAL A 105 8.77 5.72 13.59
C VAL A 105 9.11 4.25 13.84
N ASP A 106 8.41 3.58 14.75
CA ASP A 106 8.63 2.16 15.02
C ASP A 106 8.26 1.29 13.82
N ILE A 107 7.13 1.58 13.16
CA ILE A 107 6.72 0.92 11.91
C ILE A 107 7.79 1.10 10.82
N ILE A 108 8.32 2.31 10.65
CA ILE A 108 9.35 2.61 9.66
C ILE A 108 10.65 1.84 9.98
N LYS A 109 11.06 1.82 11.25
CA LYS A 109 12.26 1.09 11.70
C LYS A 109 12.11 -0.43 11.51
N GLN A 110 10.94 -1.00 11.80
CA GLN A 110 10.66 -2.42 11.54
C GLN A 110 10.78 -2.76 10.06
N ASN A 111 10.36 -1.85 9.19
CA ASN A 111 10.52 -1.99 7.74
C ASN A 111 11.92 -1.58 7.23
N LYS A 112 12.92 -1.48 8.10
CA LYS A 112 14.32 -1.16 7.76
C LYS A 112 14.50 0.19 7.06
N GLY A 113 13.62 1.16 7.32
CA GLY A 113 13.85 2.56 6.99
C GLY A 113 15.13 3.06 7.66
N GLN A 114 15.95 3.81 6.92
CA GLN A 114 17.22 4.34 7.41
C GLN A 114 17.10 5.84 7.67
N ASP A 115 17.91 6.34 8.59
CA ASP A 115 18.10 7.78 8.80
C ASP A 115 16.76 8.52 9.02
N VAL A 116 15.97 8.09 10.00
CA VAL A 116 14.65 8.70 10.25
C VAL A 116 14.84 10.04 10.96
N CYS A 117 14.47 11.14 10.29
CA CYS A 117 14.44 12.49 10.85
C CYS A 117 12.99 12.90 11.10
N VAL A 118 12.72 13.47 12.27
CA VAL A 118 11.40 13.98 12.64
C VAL A 118 11.55 15.43 13.08
N ILE A 119 10.78 16.30 12.45
CA ILE A 119 10.77 17.75 12.70
C ILE A 119 9.39 18.10 13.24
N ALA A 120 9.34 18.76 14.40
CA ALA A 120 8.11 19.30 14.95
C ALA A 120 7.86 20.68 14.34
N VAL A 121 6.70 20.85 13.71
CA VAL A 121 6.34 22.10 13.04
C VAL A 121 5.55 22.98 14.01
N PRO A 122 5.87 24.28 14.14
CA PRO A 122 5.13 25.18 15.01
C PRO A 122 3.69 25.33 14.52
N LYS A 123 2.73 25.29 15.46
CA LYS A 123 1.28 25.35 15.19
C LYS A 123 0.82 26.63 14.48
N GLU A 124 1.65 27.67 14.51
CA GLU A 124 1.40 28.96 13.85
C GLU A 124 1.30 28.83 12.33
N LEU A 125 2.06 27.89 11.73
CA LEU A 125 2.08 27.67 10.28
C LEU A 125 0.82 26.95 9.76
N LYS A 126 -0.01 26.39 10.66
CA LYS A 126 -1.27 25.68 10.35
C LYS A 126 -1.18 24.70 9.18
N TYR A 127 -0.03 24.06 9.00
CA TYR A 127 0.20 23.12 7.91
C TYR A 127 0.10 21.67 8.41
N ILE A 128 1.05 21.25 9.23
CA ILE A 128 1.15 19.91 9.84
C ILE A 128 1.73 20.04 11.25
N ASP A 129 1.56 19.01 12.09
CA ASP A 129 2.19 18.98 13.42
C ASP A 129 3.62 18.42 13.35
N TYR A 130 3.85 17.40 12.51
CA TYR A 130 5.14 16.76 12.36
C TYR A 130 5.47 16.49 10.90
N MET A 131 6.73 16.71 10.54
CA MET A 131 7.32 16.29 9.28
C MET A 131 8.30 15.15 9.54
N CYS A 132 8.15 14.04 8.83
CA CYS A 132 9.00 12.87 8.96
C CYS A 132 9.69 12.58 7.62
N SER A 133 11.02 12.54 7.63
CA SER A 133 11.84 12.22 6.47
C SER A 133 12.61 10.93 6.69
N VAL A 134 12.58 10.03 5.71
CA VAL A 134 13.18 8.70 5.80
C VAL A 134 14.01 8.38 4.57
N THR A 135 15.21 7.84 4.77
CA THR A 135 16.05 7.32 3.70
C THR A 135 15.72 5.85 3.42
N CYS A 136 15.44 5.56 2.16
CA CYS A 136 15.18 4.22 1.64
C CYS A 136 16.37 3.72 0.81
N ARG A 137 16.55 2.39 0.76
CA ARG A 137 17.66 1.76 0.02
C ARG A 137 17.47 1.76 -1.49
N ASN A 138 16.24 1.56 -1.95
CA ASN A 138 15.88 1.51 -3.36
C ASN A 138 14.40 1.92 -3.56
N SER A 139 14.02 2.17 -4.81
CA SER A 139 12.66 2.60 -5.18
C SER A 139 11.58 1.59 -4.77
N LYS A 140 11.86 0.28 -4.92
CA LYS A 140 10.93 -0.79 -4.52
C LYS A 140 10.70 -0.82 -3.00
N HIS A 141 11.75 -0.61 -2.22
CA HIS A 141 11.70 -0.54 -0.76
C HIS A 141 10.90 0.67 -0.31
N MET A 142 11.13 1.82 -0.94
CA MET A 142 10.38 3.05 -0.73
C MET A 142 8.88 2.85 -0.96
N LEU A 143 8.51 2.30 -2.12
CA LEU A 143 7.11 2.00 -2.45
C LEU A 143 6.50 0.94 -1.51
N GLY A 144 7.28 -0.06 -1.11
CA GLY A 144 6.86 -1.08 -0.15
C GLY A 144 6.48 -0.48 1.21
N ILE A 145 7.32 0.40 1.75
CA ILE A 145 7.05 1.13 3.01
C ILE A 145 5.81 2.01 2.85
N ALA A 146 5.72 2.77 1.77
CA ALA A 146 4.60 3.64 1.46
C ALA A 146 3.25 2.89 1.45
N GLU A 147 3.20 1.77 0.72
CA GLU A 147 2.02 0.93 0.63
C GLU A 147 1.67 0.24 1.95
N PHE A 148 2.69 -0.16 2.71
CA PHE A 148 2.50 -0.76 4.04
C PHE A 148 1.86 0.23 5.00
N ILE A 149 2.38 1.46 5.08
CA ILE A 149 1.82 2.53 5.92
C ILE A 149 0.41 2.88 5.47
N ARG A 150 0.16 3.00 4.16
CA ARG A 150 -1.18 3.23 3.60
C ARG A 150 -2.16 2.12 3.99
N LYS A 151 -1.73 0.86 3.95
CA LYS A 151 -2.54 -0.29 4.36
C LYS A 151 -2.92 -0.22 5.84
N ILE A 152 -1.97 0.15 6.70
CA ILE A 152 -2.23 0.33 8.13
C ILE A 152 -3.19 1.50 8.33
N TYR A 153 -2.94 2.66 7.71
CA TYR A 153 -3.82 3.82 7.80
C TYR A 153 -5.26 3.47 7.45
N LYS A 154 -5.48 2.76 6.33
CA LYS A 154 -6.82 2.35 5.89
C LYS A 154 -7.57 1.51 6.91
N ARG A 155 -6.87 0.77 7.77
CA ARG A 155 -7.46 -0.04 8.84
C ARG A 155 -7.67 0.75 10.15
N LYS A 156 -6.83 1.76 10.42
CA LYS A 156 -6.90 2.61 11.63
C LYS A 156 -7.84 3.79 11.52
N ARG A 157 -8.09 4.27 10.31
CA ARG A 157 -8.89 5.47 10.06
C ARG A 157 -10.34 5.28 10.47
N SER A 158 -11.00 6.38 10.85
CA SER A 158 -12.45 6.45 10.95
C SER A 158 -13.05 6.72 9.56
N GLN A 159 -14.38 6.60 9.44
CA GLN A 159 -15.07 6.82 8.16
C GLN A 159 -14.93 8.27 7.64
N GLU A 160 -14.70 9.21 8.55
CA GLU A 160 -14.57 10.64 8.26
C GLU A 160 -13.18 11.02 7.72
N ASP A 161 -12.14 10.24 8.03
CA ASP A 161 -10.78 10.58 7.62
C ASP A 161 -10.55 10.22 6.13
N PRO A 162 -9.93 11.12 5.34
CA PRO A 162 -9.63 10.85 3.94
C PRO A 162 -8.62 9.70 3.81
N ILE A 163 -8.68 9.01 2.66
CA ILE A 163 -7.70 7.98 2.34
C ILE A 163 -6.42 8.67 1.85
N PRO A 164 -5.26 8.41 2.46
CA PRO A 164 -4.01 9.04 2.08
C PRO A 164 -3.62 8.58 0.68
N LYS A 165 -3.27 9.55 -0.15
CA LYS A 165 -2.74 9.33 -1.49
C LYS A 165 -1.23 9.21 -1.40
N ILE A 166 -0.67 8.34 -2.24
CA ILE A 166 0.78 8.21 -2.39
C ILE A 166 1.17 9.13 -3.53
N GLU A 167 1.74 10.27 -3.20
CA GLU A 167 2.27 11.21 -4.18
C GLU A 167 3.65 10.73 -4.63
N GLY A 168 3.92 10.82 -5.94
CA GLY A 168 5.18 10.32 -6.49
C GLY A 168 5.26 8.79 -6.60
N ALA A 169 4.14 8.05 -6.61
CA ALA A 169 4.16 6.59 -6.78
C ALA A 169 4.87 6.12 -8.07
N ASN A 170 4.84 6.95 -9.13
CA ASN A 170 5.57 6.72 -10.38
C ASN A 170 7.01 7.26 -10.35
N SER A 171 7.32 8.14 -9.39
CA SER A 171 8.67 8.64 -9.15
C SER A 171 9.49 7.55 -8.46
N GLN A 172 10.70 7.30 -8.94
CA GLN A 172 11.59 6.29 -8.36
C GLN A 172 12.44 6.84 -7.21
N GLU A 173 12.38 8.16 -6.99
CA GLU A 173 13.36 8.90 -6.23
C GLU A 173 12.79 9.50 -4.94
N TRP A 174 11.52 9.86 -4.97
CA TRP A 174 10.83 10.55 -3.88
C TRP A 174 9.35 10.19 -3.86
N ILE A 175 8.87 9.78 -2.69
CA ILE A 175 7.46 9.57 -2.39
C ILE A 175 7.07 10.45 -1.20
N ALA A 176 5.90 11.09 -1.28
CA ALA A 176 5.30 11.82 -0.18
C ALA A 176 3.92 11.26 0.15
N ILE A 177 3.60 11.17 1.44
CA ILE A 177 2.32 10.70 1.94
C ILE A 177 1.85 11.65 3.02
N ASP A 178 0.67 12.21 2.82
CA ASP A 178 -0.04 12.99 3.83
C ASP A 178 -0.87 12.05 4.72
N LEU A 179 -0.59 12.05 6.02
CA LEU A 179 -1.30 11.26 7.04
C LEU A 179 -2.23 12.15 7.90
N GLY A 180 -2.48 13.39 7.50
CA GLY A 180 -3.32 14.38 8.19
C GLY A 180 -2.51 15.24 9.15
N ASN A 181 -2.07 14.70 10.28
CA ASN A 181 -1.23 15.42 11.25
C ASN A 181 0.27 15.29 10.97
N ILE A 182 0.66 14.30 10.18
CA ILE A 182 2.07 13.98 9.86
C ILE A 182 2.26 13.96 8.35
N ALA A 183 3.25 14.70 7.85
CA ALA A 183 3.73 14.53 6.48
C ALA A 183 4.92 13.57 6.44
N LEU A 184 4.78 12.46 5.72
CA LEU A 184 5.84 11.47 5.55
C LEU A 184 6.49 11.61 4.18
N HIS A 185 7.80 11.82 4.18
CA HIS A 185 8.62 11.88 2.98
C HIS A 185 9.61 10.71 2.98
N LEU A 186 9.58 9.93 1.91
CA LEU A 186 10.51 8.82 1.69
C LEU A 186 11.42 9.18 0.52
N PHE A 187 12.73 9.13 0.74
CA PHE A 187 13.73 9.52 -0.24
C PHE A 187 14.72 8.40 -0.52
N LEU A 188 15.28 8.40 -1.73
CA LEU A 188 16.56 7.74 -1.97
C LEU A 188 17.70 8.62 -1.40
N SER A 189 18.76 7.99 -0.89
CA SER A 189 19.87 8.70 -0.23
C SER A 189 20.46 9.86 -1.06
N LYS A 190 20.62 9.69 -2.38
CA LYS A 190 21.13 10.75 -3.28
C LYS A 190 20.19 11.95 -3.37
N VAL A 191 18.89 11.70 -3.36
CA VAL A 191 17.84 12.70 -3.57
C VAL A 191 17.68 13.53 -2.30
N ARG A 192 17.74 12.88 -1.13
CA ARG A 192 17.69 13.56 0.16
C ARG A 192 18.83 14.56 0.32
N GLN A 193 20.06 14.18 -0.05
CA GLN A 193 21.22 15.08 -0.01
C GLN A 193 21.11 16.23 -1.02
N LYS A 194 20.46 16.00 -2.17
CA LYS A 194 20.30 17.02 -3.21
C LYS A 194 19.30 18.10 -2.81
N TYR A 195 18.16 17.70 -2.23
CA TYR A 195 17.07 18.63 -1.91
C TYR A 195 17.13 19.17 -0.47
N ASP A 196 17.82 18.47 0.43
CA ASP A 196 18.04 18.83 1.84
C ASP A 196 16.86 19.52 2.55
N ILE A 197 15.66 18.96 2.33
CA ILE A 197 14.41 19.53 2.85
C ILE A 197 14.41 19.50 4.38
N ASP A 198 15.15 18.57 5.00
CA ASP A 198 15.27 18.48 6.45
C ASP A 198 15.89 19.75 7.05
N MET A 199 16.91 20.29 6.38
CA MET A 199 17.57 21.52 6.79
C MET A 199 16.66 22.74 6.58
N LEU A 200 15.97 22.81 5.45
CA LEU A 200 15.00 23.87 5.13
C LEU A 200 13.93 24.00 6.22
N TRP A 201 13.34 22.89 6.66
CA TRP A 201 12.28 22.91 7.67
C TRP A 201 12.78 23.01 9.11
N SER A 202 14.08 22.76 9.36
CA SER A 202 14.66 22.84 10.71
C SER A 202 15.25 24.22 11.02
N ILE A 203 16.07 24.75 10.11
CA ILE A 203 16.87 25.96 10.36
C ILE A 203 16.32 27.16 9.58
N GLY A 204 15.53 26.92 8.52
CA GLY A 204 14.99 27.96 7.65
C GLY A 204 15.84 28.20 6.40
N PRO A 205 15.35 29.01 5.45
CA PRO A 205 15.97 29.22 4.14
C PRO A 205 17.31 29.96 4.21
N GLU A 206 17.56 30.71 5.30
CA GLU A 206 18.77 31.51 5.49
C GLU A 206 20.07 30.68 5.48
N TYR A 207 19.98 29.38 5.74
CA TYR A 207 21.14 28.49 5.80
C TYR A 207 21.24 27.54 4.61
N ASP A 208 20.26 27.54 3.70
CA ASP A 208 20.28 26.64 2.55
C ASP A 208 21.31 27.11 1.51
N THR A 209 22.27 26.24 1.22
CA THR A 209 23.33 26.53 0.23
C THR A 209 22.80 26.69 -1.19
N GLU A 210 21.68 26.05 -1.52
CA GLU A 210 21.09 26.13 -2.86
C GLU A 210 20.29 27.42 -3.05
N THR A 211 19.50 27.80 -2.04
CA THR A 211 18.76 29.08 -2.03
C THR A 211 19.69 30.29 -1.95
N ASN A 212 20.80 30.20 -1.23
CA ASN A 212 21.76 31.29 -1.07
C ASN A 212 22.86 31.34 -2.15
N LYS A 213 22.71 30.60 -3.26
CA LYS A 213 23.66 30.73 -4.37
C LYS A 213 23.60 32.15 -4.93
N PRO A 214 24.74 32.82 -5.17
CA PRO A 214 24.73 34.08 -5.88
C PRO A 214 24.10 33.85 -7.25
N GLU A 215 23.09 34.65 -7.59
CA GLU A 215 22.31 34.44 -8.81
C GLU A 215 23.21 34.43 -10.05
N GLU A 216 22.92 33.54 -11.00
CA GLU A 216 23.68 33.47 -12.25
C GLU A 216 23.55 34.79 -13.05
N SER A 217 24.58 35.12 -13.82
CA SER A 217 24.72 36.37 -14.61
C SER A 217 23.50 36.74 -15.48
N LEU A 218 22.68 35.76 -15.88
CA LEU A 218 21.47 36.01 -16.67
C LEU A 218 20.30 36.51 -15.84
N THR A 219 20.19 36.09 -14.57
CA THR A 219 19.14 36.56 -13.65
C THR A 219 19.41 38.02 -13.29
N GLU A 220 20.66 38.38 -12.98
CA GLU A 220 21.07 39.78 -12.79
C GLU A 220 20.78 40.64 -14.03
N LEU A 221 21.03 40.11 -15.24
CA LEU A 221 20.69 40.78 -16.49
C LEU A 221 19.18 40.99 -16.61
N LEU A 222 18.37 39.96 -16.35
CA LEU A 222 16.92 40.04 -16.44
C LEU A 222 16.33 40.98 -15.38
N GLU A 223 16.87 40.99 -14.16
CA GLU A 223 16.45 41.93 -13.10
C GLU A 223 16.80 43.37 -13.45
N ASN A 224 18.01 43.62 -13.94
CA ASN A 224 18.44 44.95 -14.40
C ASN A 224 17.59 45.48 -15.56
N TYR A 225 17.07 44.59 -16.41
CA TYR A 225 16.19 44.94 -17.53
C TYR A 225 14.71 44.79 -17.21
N SER A 226 14.34 44.33 -16.01
CA SER A 226 12.96 44.27 -15.55
C SER A 226 12.54 45.64 -15.05
N VAL A 227 11.79 46.37 -15.88
CA VAL A 227 11.12 47.60 -15.44
C VAL A 227 9.94 47.17 -14.56
N CYS A 228 10.05 47.34 -13.25
CA CYS A 228 8.94 47.13 -12.32
C CYS A 228 7.75 48.00 -12.73
N LEU A 229 6.62 47.36 -13.08
CA LEU A 229 5.38 48.03 -13.50
C LEU A 229 4.64 48.72 -12.35
N GLU A 230 5.21 48.74 -11.14
CA GLU A 230 4.61 49.31 -9.93
C GLU A 230 4.36 50.83 -10.02
N ASN A 231 5.05 51.52 -10.94
CA ASN A 231 4.91 52.97 -11.14
C ASN A 231 3.91 53.38 -12.24
N ILE A 232 3.19 52.44 -12.85
CA ILE A 232 2.16 52.77 -13.85
C ILE A 232 0.84 53.00 -13.12
N LEU A 233 0.53 54.25 -12.82
CA LEU A 233 -0.81 54.63 -12.40
C LEU A 233 -1.78 54.50 -13.59
N PRO A 234 -2.94 53.84 -13.44
CA PRO A 234 -3.95 53.82 -14.48
C PRO A 234 -4.45 55.25 -14.75
N LYS A 235 -4.53 55.62 -16.03
CA LYS A 235 -5.09 56.90 -16.50
C LYS A 235 -6.59 56.97 -16.29
#